data_AF-A0A914YCA9-F1
#
_entry.id   AF-A0A914YCA9-F1
#
_cell.length_a   1.000
_cell.length_b   1.000
_cell.length_c   1.000
_cell.angle_alpha   90.00
_cell.angle_beta   90.00
_cell.angle_gamma   90.00
#
_symmetry.space_group_name_H-M   'P 1'
#
loop_
_entity.id
_entity.type
_entity.pdbx_description
1 polymer ?
#
loop_
_entity_poly.entity_id
_entity_poly.type
_entity_poly.pdbx_seq_one_letter_code
_entity_poly.pdbx_strand_id
1 'polypeptide(L)'
;MLYYTSVNAKTHIPACPDLVSLPNDINNLNTDQLSKLKCFCSGGDEENLGMNVNCIFGSKLEDLMEALNAIDDVNGTIFRISLDHIEIIEGEDGITLEEALSSGSLIDLKEFEIKECRGGALVEHRENQIVEFPHFPKLESIIIENCDLETIPTIFLSKTPILRYLSLMGNKINEIKRDDLTDISNTVCSFFS
;
A
#
# COMPACT_ATOMS: atom_id res chain seq x y z
N MET A 1 38.80 0.86 -7.21
CA MET A 1 38.36 0.86 -5.80
C MET A 1 37.38 2.02 -5.70
N LEU A 2 36.09 1.76 -5.96
CA LEU A 2 35.05 2.79 -6.01
C LEU A 2 34.41 2.88 -4.63
N TYR A 3 34.36 4.10 -4.11
CA TYR A 3 33.80 4.43 -2.82
C TYR A 3 32.27 4.27 -2.88
N TYR A 4 31.73 3.40 -2.03
CA TYR A 4 30.31 3.38 -1.67
C TYR A 4 29.98 4.70 -0.98
N THR A 5 29.33 5.63 -1.69
CA THR A 5 28.55 6.69 -1.04
C THR A 5 27.16 6.13 -0.83
N SER A 6 26.92 5.59 0.36
CA SER A 6 25.57 5.30 0.83
C SER A 6 24.76 6.59 0.73
N VAL A 7 23.73 6.59 -0.12
CA VAL A 7 22.54 7.42 0.12
C VAL A 7 22.18 7.21 1.60
N ASN A 8 21.94 8.27 2.37
CA ASN A 8 21.77 8.27 3.82
C ASN A 8 20.74 7.22 4.32
N ALA A 9 21.14 5.96 4.37
CA ALA A 9 20.40 4.81 4.86
C ALA A 9 20.73 4.68 6.35
N LYS A 10 20.15 5.57 7.16
CA LYS A 10 20.32 5.54 8.61
C LYS A 10 19.29 6.31 9.43
N THR A 11 18.09 6.54 8.89
CA THR A 11 16.96 6.94 9.74
C THR A 11 16.19 5.68 10.08
N HIS A 12 16.50 5.10 11.24
CA HIS A 12 15.66 4.08 11.85
C HIS A 12 14.26 4.66 12.03
N ILE A 13 13.28 4.19 11.25
CA ILE A 13 11.88 4.56 11.37
C ILE A 13 11.23 3.53 12.30
N PRO A 14 10.88 3.88 13.55
CA PRO A 14 10.51 2.89 14.58
C PRO A 14 9.33 1.98 14.21
N ALA A 15 8.35 2.50 13.46
CA ALA A 15 7.19 1.73 12.99
C ALA A 15 7.33 1.20 11.55
N CYS A 16 8.48 1.41 10.92
CA CYS A 16 8.76 0.90 9.57
C CYS A 16 10.25 0.54 9.44
N PRO A 17 10.69 -0.55 10.08
CA PRO A 17 12.10 -0.93 10.10
C PRO A 17 12.64 -1.28 8.71
N ASP A 18 13.93 -1.05 8.51
CA ASP A 18 14.63 -1.40 7.27
C ASP A 18 14.97 -2.89 7.23
N LEU A 19 14.49 -3.59 6.21
CA LEU A 19 14.74 -5.02 5.99
C LEU A 19 16.23 -5.34 5.86
N VAL A 20 17.04 -4.41 5.36
CA VAL A 20 18.51 -4.58 5.25
C VAL A 20 19.19 -4.46 6.61
N SER A 21 18.56 -3.80 7.58
CA SER A 21 19.05 -3.68 8.95
C SER A 21 18.70 -4.91 9.82
N LEU A 22 17.66 -5.65 9.45
CA LEU A 22 17.15 -6.81 10.19
C LEU A 22 18.08 -8.04 10.29
N PRO A 23 18.96 -8.39 9.32
CA PRO A 23 19.74 -9.64 9.38
C PRO A 23 20.71 -9.73 10.56
N ASN A 24 21.15 -8.58 11.11
CA ASN A 24 22.00 -8.56 12.30
C ASN A 24 21.20 -8.87 13.59
N ASP A 25 19.88 -8.71 13.55
CA ASP A 25 19.00 -8.81 14.71
C ASP A 25 18.06 -10.02 14.65
N ILE A 26 17.67 -10.54 13.48
CA ILE A 26 16.70 -11.65 13.33
C ILE A 26 17.09 -12.90 14.14
N ASN A 27 18.38 -13.25 14.18
CA ASN A 27 18.85 -14.40 14.96
C ASN A 27 18.74 -14.18 16.49
N ASN A 28 18.54 -12.94 16.93
CA ASN A 28 18.34 -12.54 18.33
C ASN A 28 16.88 -12.20 18.65
N LEU A 29 16.01 -12.09 17.64
CA LEU A 29 14.59 -11.83 17.84
C LEU A 29 13.88 -13.11 18.29
N ASN A 30 13.09 -12.99 19.35
CA ASN A 30 12.19 -14.07 19.75
C ASN A 30 10.91 -14.07 18.90
N THR A 31 10.10 -15.13 19.06
CA THR A 31 8.84 -15.30 18.31
C THR A 31 7.87 -14.12 18.49
N ASP A 32 7.84 -13.50 19.67
CA ASP A 32 6.98 -12.34 19.94
C ASP A 32 7.45 -11.10 19.17
N GLN A 33 8.75 -10.86 19.12
CA GLN A 33 9.33 -9.75 18.35
C GLN A 33 9.17 -9.94 16.84
N LEU A 34 9.38 -11.16 16.35
CA LEU A 34 9.13 -11.50 14.94
C LEU A 34 7.65 -11.31 14.57
N SER A 35 6.73 -11.65 15.48
CA SER A 35 5.29 -11.48 15.25
C SER A 35 4.83 -10.01 15.18
N LYS A 36 5.65 -9.09 15.70
CA LYS A 36 5.43 -7.62 15.67
C LYS A 36 5.99 -6.96 14.42
N LEU A 37 6.76 -7.68 13.61
CA LEU A 37 7.27 -7.16 12.34
C LEU A 37 6.17 -7.32 11.28
N LYS A 38 5.45 -6.23 11.01
CA LYS A 38 4.30 -6.18 10.10
C LYS A 38 4.64 -5.49 8.79
N CYS A 39 5.01 -4.22 8.87
CA CYS A 39 5.44 -3.41 7.74
C CYS A 39 6.93 -3.06 7.83
N PHE A 40 7.58 -2.94 6.67
CA PHE A 40 9.00 -2.63 6.54
C PHE A 40 9.21 -1.54 5.50
N CYS A 41 10.24 -0.73 5.71
CA CYS A 41 10.60 0.33 4.78
C CYS A 41 11.96 0.08 4.18
N SER A 42 12.06 0.05 2.87
CA SER A 42 13.36 0.06 2.19
C SER A 42 13.55 1.35 1.42
N GLY A 43 14.80 1.78 1.25
CA GLY A 43 15.11 2.77 0.22
C GLY A 43 14.69 2.25 -1.16
N GLY A 44 14.16 3.14 -1.99
CA GLY A 44 13.93 2.86 -3.40
C GLY A 44 15.25 2.79 -4.18
N ASP A 45 15.14 2.41 -5.44
CA ASP A 45 16.30 2.24 -6.32
C ASP A 45 16.95 3.59 -6.68
N GLU A 46 18.12 3.57 -7.35
CA GLU A 46 18.88 4.79 -7.71
C GLU A 46 18.05 5.82 -8.50
N GLU A 47 16.99 5.39 -9.19
CA GLU A 47 16.07 6.25 -9.95
C GLU A 47 14.88 6.79 -9.12
N ASN A 48 14.59 6.19 -7.95
CA ASN A 48 13.46 6.50 -7.08
C ASN A 48 13.94 6.74 -5.65
N LEU A 49 14.36 7.98 -5.35
CA LEU A 49 15.02 8.38 -4.10
C LEU A 49 14.16 8.36 -2.82
N GLY A 50 13.02 7.68 -2.79
CA GLY A 50 12.15 7.62 -1.61
C GLY A 50 11.87 6.19 -1.22
N MET A 51 10.92 5.99 -0.34
CA MET A 51 10.78 4.77 0.44
C MET A 51 9.72 3.85 -0.16
N ASN A 52 9.99 2.55 -0.08
CA ASN A 52 9.04 1.50 -0.39
C ASN A 52 8.51 0.92 0.92
N VAL A 53 7.20 0.90 1.09
CA VAL A 53 6.52 0.29 2.25
C VAL A 53 6.06 -1.09 1.85
N ASN A 54 6.47 -2.11 2.61
CA ASN A 54 6.13 -3.51 2.36
C ASN A 54 5.51 -4.09 3.63
N CYS A 55 4.21 -4.40 3.59
CA CYS A 55 3.49 -5.05 4.68
C CYS A 55 3.23 -6.50 4.32
N ILE A 56 3.56 -7.43 5.23
CA ILE A 56 3.55 -8.87 4.95
C ILE A 56 2.45 -9.60 5.73
N PHE A 57 2.45 -10.93 5.62
CA PHE A 57 1.50 -11.84 6.24
C PHE A 57 1.06 -11.44 7.66
N GLY A 58 -0.26 -11.27 7.81
CA GLY A 58 -0.89 -10.93 9.08
C GLY A 58 -0.69 -9.49 9.53
N SER A 59 -0.27 -8.61 8.62
CA SER A 59 -0.41 -7.15 8.78
C SER A 59 -1.86 -6.73 8.55
N LYS A 60 -2.22 -5.62 9.17
CA LYS A 60 -3.53 -4.97 9.06
C LYS A 60 -3.40 -3.58 8.45
N LEU A 61 -4.52 -2.94 8.17
CA LEU A 61 -4.52 -1.56 7.67
C LEU A 61 -3.96 -0.58 8.72
N GLU A 62 -4.14 -0.86 10.01
CA GLU A 62 -3.54 -0.07 11.10
C GLU A 62 -2.01 -0.12 11.07
N ASP A 63 -1.42 -1.28 10.74
CA ASP A 63 0.04 -1.40 10.61
C ASP A 63 0.56 -0.58 9.43
N LEU A 64 -0.17 -0.55 8.31
CA LEU A 64 0.13 0.34 7.18
C LEU A 64 0.05 1.80 7.63
N MET A 65 -1.04 2.19 8.29
CA MET A 65 -1.25 3.55 8.78
C MET A 65 -0.10 3.99 9.72
N GLU A 66 0.35 3.12 10.62
CA GLU A 66 1.48 3.40 11.52
C GLU A 66 2.78 3.60 10.73
N ALA A 67 3.05 2.76 9.74
CA ALA A 67 4.22 2.88 8.88
C ALA A 67 4.20 4.19 8.06
N LEU A 68 3.03 4.56 7.50
CA LEU A 68 2.86 5.80 6.74
C LEU A 68 3.08 7.04 7.60
N ASN A 69 2.47 7.09 8.79
CA ASN A 69 2.68 8.17 9.76
C ASN A 69 4.16 8.30 10.15
N ALA A 70 4.84 7.19 10.40
CA ALA A 70 6.24 7.23 10.83
C ALA A 70 7.20 7.71 9.72
N ILE A 71 6.85 7.50 8.45
CA ILE A 71 7.57 8.08 7.32
C ILE A 71 7.28 9.58 7.20
N ASP A 72 6.03 9.99 7.39
CA ASP A 72 5.62 11.41 7.36
C ASP A 72 6.31 12.21 8.48
N ASP A 73 6.44 11.64 9.68
CA ASP A 73 7.14 12.22 10.83
C ASP A 73 8.61 12.58 10.55
N VAL A 74 9.25 11.85 9.62
CA VAL A 74 10.62 12.10 9.17
C VAL A 74 10.70 12.86 7.85
N ASN A 75 9.55 13.37 7.35
CA ASN A 75 9.38 13.99 6.04
C ASN A 75 9.89 13.10 4.89
N GLY A 76 9.69 11.78 5.02
CA GLY A 76 10.02 10.82 3.99
C GLY A 76 9.04 10.89 2.82
N THR A 77 9.51 10.49 1.64
CA THR A 77 8.70 10.39 0.43
C THR A 77 8.41 8.92 0.17
N ILE A 78 7.18 8.57 -0.21
CA ILE A 78 6.78 7.18 -0.48
C ILE A 78 6.58 6.98 -1.98
N PHE A 79 7.24 5.97 -2.56
CA PHE A 79 7.14 5.64 -3.99
C PHE A 79 6.32 4.39 -4.26
N ARG A 80 6.42 3.39 -3.39
CA ARG A 80 5.69 2.13 -3.53
C ARG A 80 5.09 1.71 -2.21
N ILE A 81 3.87 1.20 -2.27
CA ILE A 81 3.24 0.47 -1.18
C ILE A 81 2.90 -0.93 -1.70
N SER A 82 3.32 -1.97 -0.98
CA SER A 82 3.01 -3.36 -1.27
C SER A 82 2.46 -4.03 -0.01
N LEU A 83 1.26 -4.59 -0.11
CA LEU A 83 0.53 -5.26 0.96
C LEU A 83 0.30 -6.71 0.51
N ASP A 84 0.87 -7.67 1.22
CA ASP A 84 0.79 -9.08 0.84
C ASP A 84 0.27 -9.93 2.01
N HIS A 85 -0.81 -10.69 1.76
CA HIS A 85 -1.49 -11.51 2.76
C HIS A 85 -1.97 -10.71 3.99
N ILE A 86 -2.64 -9.58 3.75
CA ILE A 86 -3.15 -8.72 4.83
C ILE A 86 -4.50 -9.19 5.38
N GLU A 87 -4.76 -8.86 6.64
CA GLU A 87 -6.03 -9.07 7.32
C GLU A 87 -6.81 -7.75 7.37
N ILE A 88 -8.00 -7.75 6.76
CA ILE A 88 -8.92 -6.61 6.76
C ILE A 88 -9.96 -6.85 7.86
N ILE A 89 -10.02 -5.94 8.82
CA ILE A 89 -10.96 -5.99 9.95
C ILE A 89 -12.15 -5.08 9.64
N GLU A 90 -13.36 -5.63 9.68
CA GLU A 90 -14.59 -4.86 9.46
C GLU A 90 -15.17 -4.31 10.77
N GLY A 91 -16.01 -3.29 10.65
CA GLY A 91 -16.78 -2.75 11.76
C GLY A 91 -16.02 -1.74 12.63
N GLU A 92 -16.53 -1.50 13.84
CA GLU A 92 -16.09 -0.42 14.73
C GLU A 92 -14.62 -0.53 15.18
N ASP A 93 -14.05 -1.74 15.16
CA ASP A 93 -12.69 -2.01 15.63
C ASP A 93 -11.63 -1.94 14.52
N GLY A 94 -12.03 -1.82 13.24
CA GLY A 94 -11.13 -1.79 12.10
C GLY A 94 -11.16 -0.47 11.34
N ILE A 95 -10.03 -0.07 10.76
CA ILE A 95 -9.95 1.08 9.87
C ILE A 95 -10.15 0.70 8.41
N THR A 96 -10.59 1.65 7.59
CA THR A 96 -10.73 1.45 6.15
C THR A 96 -9.43 1.73 5.39
N LEU A 97 -9.33 1.27 4.14
CA LEU A 97 -8.15 1.53 3.31
C LEU A 97 -7.95 3.03 3.09
N GLU A 98 -9.05 3.77 2.94
CA GLU A 98 -9.10 5.22 2.83
C GLU A 98 -8.46 5.90 4.03
N GLU A 99 -8.85 5.49 5.24
CA GLU A 99 -8.30 6.02 6.49
C GLU A 99 -6.80 5.76 6.58
N ALA A 100 -6.36 4.53 6.26
CA ALA A 100 -4.94 4.19 6.24
C ALA A 100 -4.16 5.04 5.24
N LEU A 101 -4.61 5.12 3.98
CA LEU A 101 -3.91 5.87 2.93
C LEU A 101 -3.94 7.40 3.14
N SER A 102 -4.89 7.91 3.93
CA SER A 102 -4.97 9.34 4.25
C SER A 102 -3.98 9.79 5.33
N SER A 103 -3.28 8.85 5.98
CA SER A 103 -2.36 9.15 7.07
C SER A 103 -0.98 9.67 6.64
N GLY A 104 -0.57 9.43 5.39
CA GLY A 104 0.73 9.84 4.87
C GLY A 104 0.65 10.70 3.61
N SER A 105 1.72 11.43 3.30
CA SER A 105 1.86 12.14 2.03
C SER A 105 2.16 11.17 0.88
N LEU A 106 1.13 10.86 0.08
CA LEU A 106 1.20 9.91 -1.06
C LEU A 106 1.30 10.59 -2.43
N ILE A 107 1.72 11.86 -2.48
CA ILE A 107 1.78 12.65 -3.73
C ILE A 107 2.80 12.11 -4.75
N ASP A 108 3.81 11.37 -4.25
CA ASP A 108 4.89 10.78 -5.03
C ASP A 108 4.73 9.27 -5.28
N LEU A 109 3.62 8.69 -4.79
CA LEU A 109 3.34 7.27 -4.96
C LEU A 109 3.19 6.93 -6.45
N LYS A 110 3.97 5.95 -6.91
CA LYS A 110 3.99 5.46 -8.30
C LYS A 110 3.37 4.08 -8.45
N GLU A 111 3.48 3.25 -7.41
CA GLU A 111 2.99 1.88 -7.42
C GLU A 111 2.24 1.56 -6.13
N PHE A 112 1.01 1.06 -6.27
CA PHE A 112 0.21 0.54 -5.17
C PHE A 112 -0.16 -0.91 -5.47
N GLU A 113 0.23 -1.81 -4.57
CA GLU A 113 -0.02 -3.24 -4.69
C GLU A 113 -0.64 -3.76 -3.40
N ILE A 114 -1.72 -4.53 -3.55
CA ILE A 114 -2.35 -5.27 -2.47
C ILE A 114 -2.80 -6.63 -3.00
N LYS A 115 -2.40 -7.69 -2.30
CA LYS A 115 -2.58 -9.07 -2.72
C LYS A 115 -3.01 -9.96 -1.59
N GLU A 116 -3.78 -10.99 -1.93
CA GLU A 116 -4.13 -12.10 -1.03
C GLU A 116 -4.84 -11.61 0.25
N CYS A 117 -5.78 -10.68 0.11
CA CYS A 117 -6.51 -10.14 1.25
C CYS A 117 -7.36 -11.22 1.91
N ARG A 118 -7.51 -11.11 3.24
CA ARG A 118 -8.39 -11.98 4.03
C ARG A 118 -9.26 -11.16 4.97
N GLY A 119 -10.41 -11.72 5.33
CA GLY A 119 -11.35 -11.06 6.22
C GLY A 119 -12.35 -10.23 5.44
N GLY A 120 -12.43 -8.95 5.78
CA GLY A 120 -13.43 -8.01 5.28
C GLY A 120 -13.27 -7.50 3.85
N ALA A 121 -14.23 -6.69 3.44
CA ALA A 121 -14.20 -5.95 2.18
C ALA A 121 -13.13 -4.85 2.18
N LEU A 122 -12.35 -4.78 1.10
CA LEU A 122 -11.27 -3.79 0.95
C LEU A 122 -11.75 -2.35 0.82
N VAL A 123 -12.91 -2.15 0.21
CA VAL A 123 -13.56 -0.83 0.07
C VAL A 123 -14.92 -0.95 0.74
N GLU A 124 -15.05 -0.32 1.90
CA GLU A 124 -16.29 -0.32 2.68
C GLU A 124 -16.95 1.05 2.57
N HIS A 125 -18.23 1.08 2.16
CA HIS A 125 -19.02 2.30 2.24
C HIS A 125 -19.61 2.44 3.64
N ARG A 126 -18.90 3.15 4.53
CA ARG A 126 -19.44 3.49 5.85
C ARG A 126 -20.37 4.70 5.75
N GLU A 127 -21.60 4.55 6.22
CA GLU A 127 -22.51 5.69 6.37
C GLU A 127 -21.86 6.72 7.31
N ASN A 128 -21.70 7.97 6.83
CA ASN A 128 -21.00 9.09 7.51
C ASN A 128 -19.46 9.08 7.46
N GLN A 129 -18.82 8.37 6.54
CA GLN A 129 -17.39 8.54 6.31
C GLN A 129 -17.09 9.96 5.77
N ILE A 130 -16.30 10.73 6.52
CA ILE A 130 -15.91 12.13 6.21
C ILE A 130 -14.54 12.18 5.52
N VAL A 131 -13.78 11.09 5.55
CA VAL A 131 -12.43 11.02 4.98
C VAL A 131 -12.53 10.88 3.46
N GLU A 132 -12.00 11.87 2.74
CA GLU A 132 -11.90 11.82 1.29
C GLU A 132 -10.69 10.98 0.88
N PHE A 133 -10.84 10.11 -0.12
CA PHE A 133 -9.71 9.40 -0.71
C PHE A 133 -8.60 10.38 -1.14
N PRO A 134 -7.32 10.09 -0.81
CA PRO A 134 -6.21 10.92 -1.22
C PRO A 134 -6.11 10.98 -2.75
N HIS A 135 -5.54 12.07 -3.26
CA HIS A 135 -5.25 12.22 -4.67
C HIS A 135 -3.84 11.68 -4.97
N PHE A 136 -3.71 10.86 -6.02
CA PHE A 136 -2.45 10.21 -6.39
C PHE A 136 -1.99 10.67 -7.78
N PRO A 137 -1.44 11.90 -7.90
CA PRO A 137 -1.15 12.51 -9.19
C PRO A 137 -0.01 11.82 -9.96
N LYS A 138 0.77 10.95 -9.29
CA LYS A 138 1.90 10.23 -9.87
C LYS A 138 1.71 8.70 -9.93
N LEU A 139 0.54 8.19 -9.54
CA LEU A 139 0.30 6.75 -9.49
C LEU A 139 0.15 6.18 -10.90
N GLU A 140 1.08 5.31 -11.28
CA GLU A 140 1.15 4.72 -12.62
C GLU A 140 0.63 3.27 -12.64
N SER A 141 0.72 2.56 -11.50
CA SER A 141 0.37 1.15 -11.39
C SER A 141 -0.47 0.87 -10.16
N ILE A 142 -1.62 0.23 -10.35
CA ILE A 142 -2.46 -0.35 -9.30
C ILE A 142 -2.57 -1.85 -9.53
N ILE A 143 -2.28 -2.62 -8.48
CA ILE A 143 -2.47 -4.07 -8.46
C ILE A 143 -3.30 -4.39 -7.23
N ILE A 144 -4.53 -4.88 -7.42
CA ILE A 144 -5.40 -5.34 -6.35
C ILE A 144 -5.84 -6.76 -6.71
N GLU A 145 -5.18 -7.78 -6.17
CA GLU A 145 -5.41 -9.16 -6.61
C GLU A 145 -5.82 -10.07 -5.45
N ASN A 146 -6.72 -11.02 -5.72
CA ASN A 146 -7.18 -11.98 -4.71
C ASN A 146 -7.68 -11.31 -3.42
N CYS A 147 -8.49 -10.25 -3.56
CA CYS A 147 -9.01 -9.45 -2.45
C CYS A 147 -10.54 -9.40 -2.40
N ASP A 148 -11.19 -10.38 -3.03
CA ASP A 148 -12.65 -10.56 -2.98
C ASP A 148 -13.47 -9.34 -3.44
N LEU A 149 -12.89 -8.41 -4.20
CA LEU A 149 -13.62 -7.26 -4.71
C LEU A 149 -14.79 -7.71 -5.60
N GLU A 150 -16.00 -7.25 -5.30
CA GLU A 150 -17.19 -7.55 -6.10
C GLU A 150 -17.45 -6.51 -7.20
N THR A 151 -16.90 -5.31 -7.02
CA THR A 151 -17.04 -4.17 -7.93
C THR A 151 -15.70 -3.51 -8.19
N ILE A 152 -15.60 -2.76 -9.29
CA ILE A 152 -14.43 -1.92 -9.57
C ILE A 152 -14.42 -0.76 -8.59
N PRO A 153 -13.28 -0.46 -7.91
CA PRO A 153 -13.18 0.65 -6.96
C PRO A 153 -13.05 1.99 -7.69
N THR A 154 -14.13 2.44 -8.33
CA THR A 154 -14.16 3.65 -9.18
C THR A 154 -13.70 4.90 -8.45
N ILE A 155 -14.01 5.03 -7.15
CA ILE A 155 -13.55 6.15 -6.33
C ILE A 155 -12.02 6.22 -6.27
N PHE A 156 -11.34 5.08 -6.18
CA PHE A 156 -9.88 5.01 -6.17
C PHE A 156 -9.31 5.38 -7.55
N LEU A 157 -9.93 4.87 -8.62
CA LEU A 157 -9.51 5.16 -10.01
C LEU A 157 -9.69 6.63 -10.40
N SER A 158 -10.73 7.30 -9.88
CA SER A 158 -10.97 8.73 -10.12
C SER A 158 -9.86 9.64 -9.55
N LYS A 159 -9.04 9.11 -8.63
CA LYS A 159 -7.94 9.82 -7.97
C LYS A 159 -6.58 9.57 -8.63
N THR A 160 -6.53 8.88 -9.75
CA THR A 160 -5.29 8.41 -10.40
C THR A 160 -5.23 8.86 -11.87
N PRO A 161 -5.04 10.16 -12.14
CA PRO A 161 -5.24 10.73 -13.48
C PRO A 161 -4.24 10.27 -14.54
N ILE A 162 -3.12 9.68 -14.12
CA ILE A 162 -2.06 9.20 -15.01
C ILE A 162 -1.90 7.68 -14.97
N LEU A 163 -2.86 6.95 -14.41
CA LEU A 163 -2.78 5.50 -14.27
C LEU A 163 -2.51 4.84 -15.63
N ARG A 164 -1.58 3.89 -15.65
CA ARG A 164 -1.14 3.20 -16.87
C ARG A 164 -1.40 1.71 -16.81
N TYR A 165 -1.37 1.14 -15.61
CA TYR A 165 -1.59 -0.28 -15.37
C TYR A 165 -2.58 -0.47 -14.22
N LEU A 166 -3.59 -1.30 -14.47
CA LEU A 166 -4.55 -1.76 -13.47
C LEU A 166 -4.68 -3.28 -13.55
N SER A 167 -4.37 -3.98 -12.47
CA SER A 167 -4.73 -5.39 -12.31
C SER A 167 -5.74 -5.54 -11.20
N LEU A 168 -6.88 -6.16 -11.51
CA LEU A 168 -7.91 -6.61 -10.56
C LEU A 168 -8.05 -8.14 -10.59
N MET A 169 -6.97 -8.85 -10.91
CA MET A 169 -6.99 -10.31 -11.13
C MET A 169 -7.45 -11.08 -9.87
N GLY A 170 -8.20 -12.17 -10.06
CA GLY A 170 -8.58 -13.06 -8.96
C GLY A 170 -9.54 -12.47 -7.92
N ASN A 171 -10.19 -11.34 -8.23
CA ASN A 171 -11.31 -10.83 -7.45
C ASN A 171 -12.64 -11.48 -7.86
N LYS A 172 -13.74 -11.05 -7.23
CA LYS A 172 -15.12 -11.53 -7.45
C LYS A 172 -15.96 -10.59 -8.34
N ILE A 173 -15.29 -9.80 -9.18
CA ILE A 173 -15.94 -8.82 -10.06
C ILE A 173 -16.69 -9.57 -11.17
N ASN A 174 -18.02 -9.57 -11.08
CA ASN A 174 -18.88 -10.33 -12.01
C ASN A 174 -19.35 -9.50 -13.21
N GLU A 175 -19.27 -8.18 -13.13
CA GLU A 175 -19.71 -7.25 -14.18
C GLU A 175 -18.75 -6.05 -14.23
N ILE A 176 -18.42 -5.62 -15.46
CA ILE A 176 -17.69 -4.38 -15.71
C ILE A 176 -18.60 -3.47 -16.54
N LYS A 177 -18.97 -2.32 -15.98
CA LYS A 177 -19.81 -1.33 -16.65
C LYS A 177 -18.92 -0.31 -17.34
N ARG A 178 -19.47 0.34 -18.37
CA ARG A 178 -18.77 1.42 -19.08
C ARG A 178 -18.37 2.54 -18.12
N ASP A 179 -19.26 2.87 -17.19
CA ASP A 179 -19.06 3.95 -16.23
C ASP A 179 -17.94 3.63 -15.22
N ASP A 180 -17.58 2.34 -15.06
CA ASP A 180 -16.49 1.95 -14.17
C ASP A 180 -15.10 2.31 -14.73
N LEU A 181 -15.01 2.60 -16.04
CA LEU A 181 -13.76 2.81 -16.76
C LEU A 181 -13.59 4.23 -17.30
N THR A 182 -14.51 5.16 -17.00
CA THR A 182 -14.52 6.51 -17.60
C THR A 182 -13.24 7.29 -17.29
N ASP A 183 -12.72 7.13 -16.07
CA ASP A 183 -11.58 7.89 -15.57
C ASP A 183 -10.22 7.27 -15.96
N ILE A 184 -10.22 6.09 -16.58
CA ILE A 184 -9.02 5.30 -16.88
C ILE A 184 -8.91 4.90 -18.36
N SER A 185 -9.42 5.75 -19.26
CA SER A 185 -9.52 5.48 -20.71
C SER A 185 -8.20 5.14 -21.44
N ASN A 186 -7.03 5.50 -20.87
CA ASN A 186 -5.71 5.19 -21.43
C ASN A 186 -4.96 4.10 -20.66
N THR A 187 -5.61 3.45 -19.70
CA THR A 187 -5.01 2.47 -18.78
C THR A 187 -5.07 1.06 -19.36
N VAL A 188 -3.96 0.32 -19.30
CA VAL A 188 -3.94 -1.11 -19.58
C VAL A 188 -4.54 -1.85 -18.39
N CYS A 189 -5.63 -2.58 -18.63
CA CYS A 189 -6.36 -3.26 -17.56
C CYS A 189 -6.31 -4.79 -17.69
N SER A 190 -6.18 -5.48 -16.56
CA SER A 190 -6.26 -6.94 -16.43
C SER A 190 -7.34 -7.29 -15.39
N PHE A 191 -8.36 -8.04 -15.77
CA PHE A 191 -9.53 -8.35 -14.92
C PHE A 191 -9.81 -9.86 -14.76
N PHE A 192 -8.93 -10.74 -15.23
CA PHE A 192 -9.24 -12.17 -15.36
C PHE A 192 -9.12 -12.94 -14.03
N SER A 193 -9.77 -14.10 -13.98
CA SER A 193 -9.71 -15.08 -12.89
C SER A 193 -8.80 -16.26 -13.22
#